data_AF-A0A7R9R284-F1
#
_entry.id   AF-A0A7R9R284-F1
#
_cell.length_a   1.000
_cell.length_b   1.000
_cell.length_c   1.000
_cell.angle_alpha   90.00
_cell.angle_beta   90.00
_cell.angle_gamma   90.00
#
_symmetry.space_group_name_H-M   'P 1'
#
loop_
_entity.id
_entity.type
_entity.pdbx_description
1 polymer ?
#
loop_
_entity_poly.entity_id
_entity_poly.type
_entity_poly.pdbx_seq_one_letter_code
_entity_poly.pdbx_strand_id
1 'polypeptide(L)'
;MIIKTIPYNTQEMLQILRIRAQTEGIYIDDEALVHLSEIGSKTTLRYAVQLLSPAMQLARVNQCSTIDLKVLREVNELFFDAKQSARVLAEHNSKYMK
;
A
#
# COMPACT_ATOMS: atom_id res chain seq x y z
N MET A 1 -30.07 16.19 -9.24
CA MET A 1 -28.77 16.22 -9.95
C MET A 1 -27.88 15.16 -9.32
N ILE A 2 -27.34 14.23 -10.12
CA ILE A 2 -26.44 13.17 -9.63
C ILE A 2 -25.03 13.49 -10.16
N ILE A 3 -24.06 13.65 -9.26
CA ILE A 3 -22.65 13.88 -9.61
C ILE A 3 -21.90 12.56 -9.47
N LYS A 4 -21.20 12.13 -10.52
CA LYS A 4 -20.41 10.89 -10.52
C LYS A 4 -18.96 11.20 -10.20
N THR A 5 -18.32 10.33 -9.42
CA THR A 5 -16.87 10.36 -9.18
C THR A 5 -16.14 9.56 -10.24
N ILE A 6 -14.94 10.01 -10.62
CA ILE A 6 -14.04 9.32 -11.54
C ILE A 6 -12.87 8.68 -10.76
N PRO A 7 -12.28 7.58 -11.28
CA PRO A 7 -11.07 7.00 -10.70
C PRO A 7 -9.90 7.97 -10.75
N TYR A 8 -9.06 7.94 -9.72
CA TYR A 8 -7.82 8.72 -9.69
C TYR A 8 -6.79 8.17 -10.67
N ASN A 9 -6.00 9.06 -11.26
CA ASN A 9 -4.82 8.70 -12.02
C ASN A 9 -3.60 8.46 -11.09
N THR A 10 -2.51 7.92 -11.62
CA THR A 10 -1.31 7.59 -10.81
C THR A 10 -0.68 8.82 -10.16
N GLN A 11 -0.70 9.98 -10.83
CA GLN A 11 -0.14 11.23 -10.29
C GLN A 11 -0.98 11.76 -9.13
N GLU A 12 -2.30 11.70 -9.24
CA GLU A 12 -3.25 12.03 -8.18
C GLU A 12 -3.09 11.09 -6.99
N MET A 13 -2.92 9.78 -7.24
CA MET A 13 -2.64 8.81 -6.17
C MET A 13 -1.33 9.13 -5.44
N LEU A 14 -0.26 9.44 -6.17
CA LEU A 14 1.02 9.84 -5.57
C LEU A 14 0.83 11.07 -4.67
N GLN A 15 0.09 12.08 -5.13
CA GLN A 15 -0.18 13.28 -4.36
C GLN A 15 -1.02 12.99 -3.10
N ILE A 16 -2.05 12.15 -3.21
CA ILE A 16 -2.86 11.74 -2.05
C ILE A 16 -1.99 11.01 -1.03
N LEU A 17 -1.14 10.08 -1.47
CA LEU A 17 -0.23 9.33 -0.59
C LEU A 17 0.80 10.26 0.06
N ARG A 18 1.33 11.25 -0.67
CA ARG A 18 2.25 12.26 -0.11
C ARG A 18 1.59 13.07 0.99
N ILE A 19 0.39 13.59 0.74
CA ILE A 19 -0.39 14.33 1.76
C ILE A 19 -0.63 13.43 2.96
N ARG A 20 -0.99 12.16 2.74
CA ARG A 20 -1.26 11.23 3.83
C ARG A 20 -0.02 10.96 4.68
N ALA A 21 1.12 10.68 4.06
CA ALA A 21 2.40 10.49 4.75
C ALA A 21 2.76 11.74 5.59
N GLN A 22 2.59 12.94 5.04
CA GLN A 22 2.81 14.19 5.76
C GLN A 22 1.85 14.34 6.97
N THR A 23 0.56 14.04 6.79
CA THR A 23 -0.41 14.14 7.89
C THR A 23 -0.15 13.15 9.03
N GLU A 24 0.42 11.99 8.73
CA GLU A 24 0.78 10.98 9.73
C GLU A 24 2.21 11.17 10.28
N GLY A 25 2.96 12.17 9.80
CA GLY A 25 4.34 12.42 10.20
C GLY A 25 5.30 11.31 9.76
N ILE A 26 5.01 10.67 8.62
CA ILE A 26 5.78 9.57 8.05
C ILE A 26 6.74 10.12 6.99
N TYR A 27 8.03 9.84 7.17
CA TYR A 27 9.06 10.15 6.19
C TYR A 27 9.24 8.96 5.25
N ILE A 28 9.07 9.20 3.95
CA ILE A 28 9.16 8.23 2.87
C ILE A 28 10.09 8.79 1.80
N ASP A 29 10.96 7.93 1.26
CA ASP A 29 11.77 8.28 0.11
C ASP A 29 10.92 8.46 -1.15
N ASP A 30 11.29 9.41 -2.02
CA ASP A 30 10.52 9.68 -3.24
C ASP A 30 10.41 8.44 -4.15
N GLU A 31 11.46 7.61 -4.24
CA GLU A 31 11.42 6.34 -4.99
C GLU A 31 10.40 5.35 -4.39
N ALA A 32 10.37 5.26 -3.06
CA ALA A 32 9.42 4.41 -2.34
C ALA A 32 7.98 4.91 -2.52
N LEU A 33 7.78 6.23 -2.52
CA LEU A 33 6.47 6.85 -2.77
C LEU A 33 5.95 6.57 -4.19
N VAL A 34 6.82 6.68 -5.20
CA VAL A 34 6.48 6.34 -6.58
C VAL A 34 6.07 4.87 -6.67
N HIS A 35 6.86 3.96 -6.10
CA HIS A 35 6.55 2.54 -6.08
C HIS A 35 5.21 2.24 -5.36
N LEU A 36 4.92 2.93 -4.25
CA LEU A 36 3.64 2.79 -3.54
C LEU A 36 2.45 3.25 -4.39
N SER A 37 2.63 4.31 -5.19
CA SER A 37 1.58 4.77 -6.13
C SER A 37 1.29 3.75 -7.24
N GLU A 38 2.31 3.03 -7.72
CA GLU A 38 2.15 1.95 -8.69
C GLU A 38 1.42 0.75 -8.07
N ILE A 39 1.72 0.39 -6.82
CA ILE A 39 0.98 -0.63 -6.07
C ILE A 39 -0.48 -0.22 -5.95
N GLY A 40 -0.76 1.03 -5.57
CA GLY A 40 -2.12 1.56 -5.47
C GLY A 40 -2.90 1.49 -6.78
N SER A 41 -2.22 1.69 -7.91
CA SER A 41 -2.79 1.57 -9.25
C SER A 41 -3.13 0.12 -9.63
N LYS A 42 -2.27 -0.84 -9.28
CA LYS A 42 -2.50 -2.28 -9.53
C LYS A 42 -3.58 -2.87 -8.62
N THR A 43 -3.68 -2.35 -7.39
CA THR A 43 -4.55 -2.85 -6.33
C THR A 43 -5.69 -1.86 -6.06
N THR A 44 -5.62 -1.07 -4.97
CA THR A 44 -6.52 0.02 -4.62
C THR A 44 -5.76 1.09 -3.83
N LEU A 45 -6.23 2.34 -3.90
CA LEU A 45 -5.70 3.43 -3.06
C LEU A 45 -5.79 3.13 -1.56
N ARG A 46 -6.85 2.42 -1.13
CA ARG A 46 -7.01 2.01 0.28
C ARG A 46 -5.86 1.12 0.74
N TYR A 47 -5.51 0.11 -0.06
CA TYR A 47 -4.42 -0.80 0.26
C TYR A 47 -3.08 -0.06 0.34
N ALA A 48 -2.79 0.83 -0.61
CA ALA A 48 -1.58 1.65 -0.58
C ALA A 48 -1.48 2.53 0.68
N VAL A 49 -2.58 3.16 1.11
CA VAL A 49 -2.61 3.93 2.37
C VAL A 49 -2.38 3.04 3.59
N GLN A 50 -2.99 1.84 3.61
CA GLN A 50 -2.85 0.91 4.73
C GLN A 50 -1.43 0.37 4.87
N LEU A 51 -0.66 0.27 3.79
CA LEU A 51 0.75 -0.17 3.82
C LEU A 51 1.68 0.84 4.51
N LEU A 52 1.31 2.12 4.59
CA LEU A 52 2.15 3.16 5.21
C LEU A 52 2.42 2.87 6.70
N SER A 53 1.40 2.45 7.45
CA SER A 53 1.50 2.20 8.89
C SER A 53 2.43 1.02 9.23
N PRO A 54 2.26 -0.20 8.66
CA PRO A 54 3.19 -1.30 8.91
C PRO A 54 4.58 -1.03 8.33
N ALA A 55 4.71 -0.30 7.21
CA ALA A 55 6.02 0.12 6.70
C ALA A 55 6.75 1.06 7.66
N MET A 56 6.05 1.99 8.30
CA MET A 56 6.65 2.82 9.35
C MET A 56 7.09 1.98 10.56
N GLN A 57 6.28 1.00 10.99
CA GLN A 57 6.68 0.12 12.09
C GLN A 57 7.90 -0.73 11.75
N LEU A 58 7.96 -1.29 10.54
CA LEU A 58 9.09 -2.08 10.08
C LEU A 58 10.36 -1.23 9.94
N ALA A 59 10.25 -0.01 9.42
CA ALA A 59 11.37 0.94 9.38
C ALA A 59 11.90 1.22 10.80
N ARG A 60 11.02 1.46 11.77
CA ARG A 60 11.41 1.66 13.18
C ARG A 60 12.11 0.45 13.79
N VAL A 61 11.65 -0.77 13.50
CA VAL A 61 12.31 -2.00 13.94
C VAL A 61 13.73 -2.11 13.35
N ASN A 62 13.89 -1.70 12.09
CA ASN A 62 15.17 -1.64 11.40
C ASN A 62 16.04 -0.43 11.78
N GLN A 63 15.62 0.36 12.78
CA GLN A 63 16.30 1.59 13.23
C GLN A 63 16.42 2.67 12.14
N CYS A 64 15.59 2.60 11.09
CA CYS A 64 15.46 3.62 10.07
C CYS A 64 14.33 4.61 10.45
N SER A 65 14.59 5.90 10.26
CA SER A 65 13.58 6.96 10.43
C SER A 65 12.75 7.22 9.16
N THR A 66 13.25 6.75 8.02
CA THR A 66 12.64 6.86 6.69
C THR A 66 12.20 5.48 6.19
N ILE A 67 11.11 5.45 5.43
CA ILE A 67 10.67 4.25 4.74
C ILE A 67 11.36 4.20 3.37
N ASP A 68 12.28 3.25 3.26
CA ASP A 68 12.99 2.96 2.03
C ASP A 68 12.20 1.96 1.16
N LEU A 69 12.58 1.87 -0.11
CA LEU A 69 11.94 0.95 -1.07
C LEU A 69 12.04 -0.53 -0.66
N LYS A 70 13.08 -0.92 0.08
CA LYS A 70 13.25 -2.28 0.62
C LYS A 70 12.17 -2.64 1.64
N VAL A 71 11.94 -1.76 2.62
CA VAL A 71 10.90 -1.89 3.64
C VAL A 71 9.54 -2.02 2.97
N LEU A 72 9.29 -1.20 1.95
CA LEU A 72 8.01 -1.20 1.24
C LEU A 72 7.75 -2.50 0.47
N ARG A 73 8.80 -3.10 -0.13
CA ARG A 73 8.70 -4.41 -0.78
C ARG A 73 8.42 -5.52 0.21
N GLU A 74 9.13 -5.54 1.34
CA GLU A 74 8.96 -6.54 2.38
C GLU A 74 7.52 -6.50 2.95
N VAL A 75 7.00 -5.31 3.25
CA VAL A 75 5.62 -5.18 3.74
C VAL A 75 4.61 -5.63 2.69
N ASN A 76 4.84 -5.33 1.41
CA ASN A 76 3.95 -5.78 0.33
C ASN A 76 4.00 -7.30 0.08
N GLU A 77 5.03 -7.99 0.56
CA GLU A 77 5.08 -9.46 0.57
C GLU A 77 4.38 -10.05 1.80
N LEU A 78 4.43 -9.35 2.93
CA LEU A 78 3.81 -9.79 4.19
C LEU A 78 2.29 -9.55 4.25
N PHE A 79 1.82 -8.45 3.66
CA PHE A 79 0.41 -8.10 3.64
C PHE A 79 -0.13 -8.30 2.23
N PHE A 80 -1.18 -9.09 2.08
CA PHE A 80 -1.80 -9.35 0.78
C PHE A 80 -2.95 -8.40 0.49
N ASP A 81 -3.09 -8.02 -0.78
CA ASP A 81 -4.29 -7.35 -1.25
C ASP A 81 -5.46 -8.33 -1.37
N ALA A 82 -6.67 -7.81 -1.57
CA ALA A 82 -7.88 -8.64 -1.65
C ALA A 82 -7.81 -9.64 -2.81
N LYS A 83 -7.18 -9.28 -3.93
CA LYS A 83 -7.07 -10.17 -5.10
C LYS A 83 -6.11 -11.32 -4.85
N GLN A 84 -4.94 -11.05 -4.26
CA GLN A 84 -3.98 -12.07 -3.85
C GLN A 84 -4.58 -12.98 -2.80
N SER A 85 -5.25 -12.42 -1.78
CA SER A 85 -5.92 -13.20 -0.74
C SER A 85 -6.96 -14.17 -1.33
N ALA A 86 -7.77 -13.70 -2.28
CA ALA A 86 -8.74 -14.55 -2.97
C ALA A 86 -8.09 -15.67 -3.79
N ARG A 87 -6.92 -15.42 -4.41
CA ARG A 87 -6.16 -16.45 -5.15
C ARG A 87 -5.63 -17.52 -4.21
N VAL A 88 -5.02 -17.12 -3.10
CA VAL A 88 -4.50 -18.05 -2.08
C VAL A 88 -5.64 -18.93 -1.53
N LEU A 89 -6.82 -18.35 -1.29
CA LEU A 89 -8.00 -19.10 -0.86
C LEU A 89 -8.44 -20.13 -1.91
N ALA A 90 -8.46 -19.74 -3.19
CA ALA A 90 -8.85 -20.61 -4.29
C ALA A 90 -7.87 -21.79 -4.50
N GLU A 91 -6.57 -21.54 -4.37
CA GLU A 91 -5.50 -22.57 -4.49
C GLU A 91 -5.53 -23.57 -3.33
N HIS A 92 -5.97 -23.13 -2.14
CA HIS A 92 -6.03 -23.95 -0.93
C HIS A 92 -7.46 -24.34 -0.52
N ASN A 93 -8.40 -24.39 -1.46
CA ASN A 93 -9.83 -24.65 -1.22
C ASN A 93 -10.10 -25.90 -0.37
N SER A 94 -9.27 -26.94 -0.47
CA SER A 94 -9.40 -28.17 0.34
C SER A 94 -9.10 -27.99 1.83
N LYS A 95 -8.42 -26.90 2.22
CA LYS A 95 -8.04 -26.60 3.61
C LYS A 95 -9.05 -25.71 4.33
N TYR A 96 -10.02 -25.12 3.63
CA TYR A 96 -11.00 -24.21 4.21
C TYR A 96 -12.38 -24.84 4.27
N MET A 97 -13.13 -24.56 5.34
CA MET A 97 -14.52 -24.97 5.45
C MET A 97 -15.38 -24.21 4.44
N LYS A 98 -16.38 -24.90 3.90
CA LYS A 98 -17.40 -24.32 3.02
C LYS A 98 -18.50 -23.64 3.83
#